data_AF-A0A8T5QFT2-F1
#
_entry.id   AF-A0A8T5QFT2-F1
#
_cell.length_a   1.000
_cell.length_b   1.000
_cell.length_c   1.000
_cell.angle_alpha   90.00
_cell.angle_beta   90.00
_cell.angle_gamma   90.00
#
_symmetry.space_group_name_H-M   'P 1'
#
loop_
_entity.id
_entity.type
_entity.pdbx_description
1 polymer ?
#
loop_
_entity_poly.entity_id
_entity_poly.type
_entity_poly.pdbx_seq_one_letter_code
_entity_poly.pdbx_strand_id
1 'polypeptide(L)'
;NEAKTFIVSVTGADDWATVKISPLQTVTVDGGESKSVYVYVSAKETSELAEHMFSVDIKDASGSLVKQIPMSATVVEPDADESGSSLKRALEIGLIVLVVILIVVVLIVVFTRKKDDEEEEAEDEISGQTYY
;
A
#
# COMPACT_ATOMS: atom_id res chain seq x y z
N ASN A 1 8.82 37.59 -24.53
CA ASN A 1 8.01 36.60 -23.79
C ASN A 1 8.99 35.52 -23.35
N GLU A 2 9.47 35.60 -22.12
CA GLU A 2 10.51 34.71 -21.59
C GLU A 2 9.90 33.53 -20.85
N ALA A 3 10.61 32.40 -20.83
CA ALA A 3 10.22 31.22 -20.08
C ALA A 3 10.30 31.50 -18.57
N LYS A 4 9.28 31.07 -17.81
CA LYS A 4 9.22 31.20 -16.36
C LYS A 4 9.03 29.85 -15.71
N THR A 5 9.77 29.61 -14.63
CA THR A 5 9.64 28.40 -13.82
C THR A 5 8.78 28.68 -12.61
N PHE A 6 7.80 27.80 -12.38
CA PHE A 6 6.91 27.82 -11.24
C PHE A 6 7.01 26.52 -10.45
N ILE A 7 6.76 26.62 -9.15
CA ILE A 7 6.71 25.50 -8.22
C ILE A 7 5.30 25.45 -7.64
N VAL A 8 4.65 24.30 -7.75
CA VAL A 8 3.31 24.06 -7.19
C VAL A 8 3.46 23.33 -5.86
N SER A 9 2.82 23.81 -4.80
CA SER A 9 2.78 23.11 -3.51
C SER A 9 1.37 23.13 -2.94
N VAL A 10 1.07 22.20 -2.05
CA VAL A 10 -0.17 22.19 -1.29
C VAL A 10 0.18 22.42 0.17
N THR A 11 -0.58 23.30 0.83
CA THR A 11 -0.40 23.66 2.25
C THR A 11 -1.67 23.32 3.01
N GLY A 12 -1.55 22.73 4.21
CA GLY A 12 -2.68 22.40 5.07
C GLY A 12 -3.37 21.07 4.74
N ALA A 13 -2.76 20.25 3.90
CA ALA A 13 -3.25 18.91 3.55
C ALA A 13 -2.46 17.79 4.22
N ASP A 14 -1.31 18.09 4.82
CA ASP A 14 -0.33 17.11 5.29
C ASP A 14 -0.86 16.18 6.38
N ASP A 15 -1.76 16.66 7.24
CA ASP A 15 -2.29 15.89 8.37
C ASP A 15 -3.40 14.93 7.94
N TRP A 16 -4.29 15.35 7.05
CA TRP A 16 -5.53 14.64 6.71
C TRP A 16 -5.55 14.06 5.28
N ALA A 17 -4.60 14.37 4.42
CA ALA A 17 -4.61 13.88 3.05
C ALA A 17 -3.24 13.41 2.57
N THR A 18 -3.27 12.57 1.53
CA THR A 18 -2.14 12.30 0.66
C THR A 18 -2.27 13.18 -0.57
N VAL A 19 -1.22 13.96 -0.84
CA VAL A 19 -1.16 14.85 -2.02
C VAL A 19 -0.21 14.26 -3.06
N LYS A 20 -0.66 14.23 -4.32
CA LYS A 20 0.17 13.86 -5.47
C LYS A 20 0.03 14.90 -6.57
N ILE A 21 1.16 15.39 -7.08
CA ILE A 21 1.19 16.38 -8.17
C ILE A 21 1.69 15.70 -9.44
N SER A 22 1.03 15.95 -10.57
CA SER A 22 1.37 15.39 -11.89
C SER A 22 1.31 16.47 -12.98
N PRO A 23 2.24 16.51 -13.94
CA PRO A 23 3.36 15.57 -14.12
C PRO A 23 4.53 15.81 -13.16
N LEU A 24 4.81 17.07 -12.82
CA LEU A 24 5.92 17.45 -11.93
C LEU A 24 5.48 18.62 -11.04
N GLN A 25 6.11 18.71 -9.87
CA GLN A 25 5.92 19.82 -8.94
C GLN A 25 6.46 21.15 -9.49
N THR A 26 7.58 21.08 -10.23
CA THR A 26 8.23 22.24 -10.86
C THR A 26 7.96 22.20 -12.36
N VAL A 27 7.45 23.29 -12.92
CA VAL A 27 7.08 23.40 -14.33
C VAL A 27 7.63 24.69 -14.92
N THR A 28 8.34 24.57 -16.03
CA THR A 28 8.78 25.70 -16.85
C THR A 28 7.76 25.94 -17.96
N VAL A 29 7.23 27.15 -18.05
CA VAL A 29 6.23 27.57 -19.03
C VAL A 29 6.85 28.61 -19.96
N ASP A 30 6.81 28.35 -21.26
CA ASP A 30 7.32 29.29 -22.25
C ASP A 30 6.37 30.49 -22.43
N GLY A 31 6.91 31.62 -22.89
CA GLY A 31 6.13 32.83 -23.00
C GLY A 31 5.02 32.71 -24.07
N GLY A 32 3.76 32.79 -23.63
CA GLY A 32 2.58 32.59 -24.49
C GLY A 32 2.04 31.16 -24.48
N GLU A 33 2.71 30.24 -23.77
CA GLU A 33 2.26 28.87 -23.56
C GLU A 33 1.41 28.77 -22.28
N SER A 34 0.55 27.75 -22.23
CA SER A 34 -0.17 27.35 -21.02
C SER A 34 0.06 25.87 -20.75
N LYS A 35 0.40 25.53 -19.50
CA LYS A 35 0.58 24.15 -19.04
C LYS A 35 -0.40 23.84 -17.92
N SER A 36 -0.97 22.65 -17.95
CA SER A 36 -1.85 22.14 -16.90
C SER A 36 -1.06 21.29 -15.92
N VAL A 37 -1.31 21.51 -14.62
CA VAL A 37 -0.79 20.68 -13.53
C VAL A 37 -1.98 20.13 -12.78
N TYR A 38 -1.95 18.83 -12.53
CA TYR A 38 -3.01 18.12 -11.80
C TYR A 38 -2.54 17.88 -10.37
N VAL A 39 -3.37 18.28 -9.42
CA VAL A 39 -3.17 18.04 -7.99
C VAL A 39 -4.24 17.06 -7.54
N TYR A 40 -3.80 15.88 -7.10
CA TYR A 40 -4.65 14.84 -6.54
C TYR A 40 -4.55 14.91 -5.03
N VAL A 41 -5.68 15.04 -4.36
CA VAL A 41 -5.79 15.06 -2.91
C VAL A 41 -6.71 13.91 -2.52
N SER A 42 -6.22 13.02 -1.66
CA SER A 42 -6.97 11.85 -1.20
C SER A 42 -6.93 11.78 0.31
N ALA A 43 -8.09 11.68 0.96
CA ALA A 43 -8.18 11.53 2.40
C ALA A 43 -7.41 10.28 2.87
N LYS A 44 -6.72 10.38 4.01
CA LYS A 44 -6.11 9.22 4.66
C LYS A 44 -7.18 8.37 5.33
N GLU A 45 -6.87 7.11 5.59
CA GLU A 45 -7.76 6.21 6.35
C GLU A 45 -7.97 6.69 7.80
N THR A 46 -7.05 7.50 8.32
CA THR A 46 -7.09 8.06 9.68
C THR A 46 -7.67 9.47 9.75
N SER A 47 -8.23 9.99 8.65
CA SER A 47 -8.70 11.37 8.59
C SER A 47 -10.00 11.55 9.35
N GLU A 48 -10.11 12.68 10.06
CA GLU A 48 -11.35 13.06 10.74
C GLU A 48 -12.45 13.41 9.72
N LEU A 49 -13.67 12.97 10.02
CA LEU A 49 -14.87 13.28 9.25
C LEU A 49 -15.27 14.74 9.47
N ALA A 50 -14.75 15.62 8.63
CA ALA A 50 -14.94 17.07 8.73
C ALA A 50 -14.67 17.76 7.40
N GLU A 51 -15.01 19.05 7.33
CA GLU A 51 -14.48 19.93 6.30
C GLU A 51 -13.03 20.30 6.62
N HIS A 52 -12.15 20.08 5.66
CA HIS A 52 -10.74 20.44 5.73
C HIS A 52 -10.43 21.53 4.72
N MET A 53 -9.82 22.61 5.21
CA MET A 53 -9.33 23.71 4.39
C MET A 53 -7.88 23.45 4.01
N PHE A 54 -7.55 23.66 2.73
CA PHE A 54 -6.19 23.56 2.22
C PHE A 54 -5.98 24.60 1.12
N SER A 55 -4.75 24.82 0.69
CA SER A 55 -4.47 25.73 -0.42
C SER A 55 -3.46 25.16 -1.39
N VAL A 56 -3.63 25.53 -2.66
CA VAL A 56 -2.64 25.30 -3.71
C VAL A 56 -1.85 26.58 -3.89
N ASP A 57 -0.56 26.49 -3.59
CA ASP A 57 0.38 27.59 -3.65
C ASP A 57 1.22 27.47 -4.93
N ILE A 58 1.28 28.56 -5.69
CA ILE A 58 2.14 28.72 -6.85
C ILE A 58 3.25 29.67 -6.47
N LYS A 59 4.48 29.17 -6.46
CA LYS A 59 5.70 29.91 -6.16
C LYS A 59 6.53 30.10 -7.43
N ASP A 60 7.33 31.16 -7.46
CA ASP A 60 8.33 31.33 -8.50
C ASP A 60 9.57 30.47 -8.23
N ALA A 61 10.56 30.54 -9.12
CA ALA A 61 11.83 29.82 -8.97
C ALA A 61 12.64 30.24 -7.73
N SER A 62 12.37 31.41 -7.14
CA SER A 62 13.00 31.87 -5.89
C SER A 62 12.32 31.31 -4.64
N GLY A 63 11.17 30.64 -4.80
CA GLY A 63 10.33 30.16 -3.72
C GLY A 63 9.33 31.20 -3.20
N SER A 64 9.26 32.37 -3.83
CA SER A 64 8.33 33.44 -3.44
C SER A 64 6.92 33.10 -3.91
N LEU A 65 5.93 33.29 -3.04
CA LEU A 65 4.52 33.03 -3.36
C LEU A 65 4.03 34.03 -4.41
N VAL A 66 3.62 33.51 -5.56
CA VAL A 66 3.06 34.30 -6.67
C VAL A 66 1.54 34.31 -6.59
N LYS A 67 0.94 33.16 -6.25
CA LYS A 67 -0.51 33.01 -6.13
C LYS A 67 -0.85 31.90 -5.15
N GLN A 68 -1.88 32.12 -4.36
CA GLN A 68 -2.46 31.12 -3.48
C GLN A 68 -3.93 30.92 -3.86
N ILE A 69 -4.34 29.66 -3.93
CA ILE A 69 -5.70 29.27 -4.29
C ILE A 69 -6.26 28.48 -3.10
N PRO A 70 -7.13 29.08 -2.27
CA PRO A 70 -7.76 28.38 -1.17
C PRO A 70 -8.81 27.40 -1.69
N MET A 71 -8.88 26.22 -1.08
CA MET A 71 -9.75 25.10 -1.42
C MET A 71 -10.33 24.50 -0.13
N SER A 72 -11.50 23.88 -0.22
CA SER A 72 -12.06 23.08 0.86
C SER A 72 -12.49 21.71 0.33
N ALA A 73 -12.39 20.70 1.19
CA ALA A 73 -12.89 19.37 0.92
C ALA A 73 -13.50 18.78 2.19
N THR A 74 -14.68 18.18 2.07
CA THR A 74 -15.33 17.49 3.19
C THR A 74 -15.03 16.00 3.11
N VAL A 75 -14.43 15.46 4.17
CA VAL A 75 -14.23 14.02 4.35
C VAL A 75 -15.52 13.47 4.98
N VAL A 76 -16.17 12.57 4.25
CA VAL A 76 -17.40 11.88 4.67
C VAL A 76 -17.11 10.41 4.90
N GLU A 77 -18.03 9.72 5.57
CA GLU A 77 -17.92 8.28 5.74
C GLU A 77 -17.83 7.60 4.37
N PRO A 78 -16.94 6.60 4.21
CA PRO A 78 -16.91 5.84 2.97
C PRO A 78 -18.25 5.12 2.80
N ASP A 79 -18.85 5.24 1.62
CA ASP A 79 -20.02 4.44 1.27
C ASP A 79 -19.66 2.95 1.46
N ALA A 80 -20.44 2.26 2.29
CA ALA A 80 -20.17 0.89 2.72
C ALA A 80 -20.18 -0.16 1.58
N ASP A 81 -20.52 0.26 0.36
CA ASP A 81 -20.68 -0.58 -0.83
C ASP A 81 -19.41 -0.74 -1.68
N GLU A 82 -18.31 -0.06 -1.35
CA GLU A 82 -17.05 -0.20 -2.10
C GLU A 82 -16.35 -1.53 -1.71
N SER A 83 -16.62 -2.56 -2.50
CA SER A 83 -16.17 -3.96 -2.45
C SER A 83 -14.65 -4.22 -2.23
N GLY A 84 -13.82 -3.19 -2.08
CA GLY A 84 -12.38 -3.28 -1.86
C GLY A 84 -11.96 -3.53 -0.40
N SER A 85 -12.68 -3.00 0.59
CA SER A 85 -12.35 -3.20 2.02
C SER A 85 -12.55 -4.65 2.46
N SER A 86 -13.68 -5.24 2.05
CA SER A 86 -13.99 -6.64 2.28
C SER A 86 -13.03 -7.58 1.55
N LEU A 87 -12.63 -7.24 0.32
CA LEU A 87 -11.67 -8.03 -0.44
C LEU A 87 -10.27 -8.00 0.18
N LYS A 88 -9.77 -6.84 0.62
CA LYS A 88 -8.48 -6.75 1.33
C LYS A 88 -8.48 -7.59 2.61
N ARG A 89 -9.54 -7.49 3.41
CA ARG A 89 -9.69 -8.27 4.65
C ARG A 89 -9.81 -9.76 4.39
N ALA A 90 -10.56 -10.16 3.36
CA ALA A 90 -10.66 -11.57 2.95
C ALA A 90 -9.32 -12.11 2.43
N LEU A 91 -8.56 -11.30 1.69
CA LEU A 91 -7.24 -11.67 1.18
C LEU A 91 -6.23 -11.82 2.32
N GLU A 92 -6.27 -10.93 3.32
CA GLU A 92 -5.43 -11.01 4.52
C GLU A 92 -5.72 -12.29 5.34
N ILE A 93 -7.00 -12.54 5.65
CA ILE A 93 -7.41 -13.77 6.37
C ILE A 93 -7.05 -15.01 5.55
N GLY A 94 -7.32 -15.00 4.25
CA GLY A 94 -6.97 -16.08 3.33
C GLY A 94 -5.47 -16.36 3.30
N LEU A 95 -4.64 -15.31 3.32
CA LEU A 95 -3.18 -15.44 3.33
C LEU A 95 -2.68 -16.06 4.64
N ILE A 96 -3.23 -15.67 5.80
CA ILE A 96 -2.90 -16.27 7.10
C ILE A 96 -3.27 -17.76 7.11
N VAL A 97 -4.48 -18.11 6.67
CA VAL A 97 -4.94 -19.52 6.62
C VAL A 97 -4.06 -20.35 5.68
N LEU A 98 -3.68 -19.79 4.53
CA LEU A 98 -2.80 -20.46 3.56
C LEU A 98 -1.42 -20.76 4.18
N VAL A 99 -0.84 -19.82 4.94
CA VAL A 99 0.43 -20.04 5.65
C VAL A 99 0.29 -21.15 6.69
N VAL A 100 -0.82 -21.20 7.44
CA VAL A 100 -1.07 -22.27 8.43
C VAL A 100 -1.16 -23.63 7.76
N ILE A 101 -1.83 -23.75 6.62
CA ILE A 101 -1.90 -25.01 5.85
C ILE A 101 -0.51 -25.47 5.43
N LEU A 102 0.35 -24.56 4.94
CA LEU A 102 1.73 -24.91 4.56
C LEU A 102 2.54 -25.44 5.75
N ILE A 103 2.38 -24.86 6.94
CA ILE A 103 3.04 -25.36 8.15
C ILE A 103 2.56 -26.79 8.45
N VAL A 104 1.25 -27.06 8.39
CA VAL A 104 0.69 -28.39 8.62
C VAL A 104 1.22 -29.41 7.62
N VAL A 105 1.30 -29.05 6.33
CA VAL A 105 1.85 -29.94 5.29
C VAL A 105 3.31 -30.28 5.57
N VAL A 106 4.13 -29.29 5.94
CA VAL A 106 5.54 -29.54 6.30
C VAL A 106 5.65 -30.49 7.50
N LEU A 107 4.82 -30.29 8.53
CA LEU A 107 4.80 -31.18 9.69
C LEU A 107 4.41 -32.61 9.30
N ILE A 108 3.37 -32.78 8.49
CA ILE A 108 2.93 -34.10 8.03
C ILE A 108 4.07 -34.82 7.29
N VAL A 109 4.75 -34.15 6.36
CA VAL A 109 5.85 -34.74 5.59
C VAL A 109 7.00 -35.18 6.51
N VAL A 110 7.32 -34.39 7.54
CA VAL A 110 8.35 -34.74 8.53
C VAL A 110 7.94 -35.97 9.35
N PHE A 111 6.67 -36.05 9.77
CA PHE A 111 6.16 -37.19 10.55
C PHE A 111 5.97 -38.46 9.73
N THR A 112 5.52 -38.36 8.49
CA THR A 112 5.39 -39.54 7.61
C THR A 112 6.74 -40.11 7.24
N ARG A 113 7.74 -39.26 6.98
CA ARG A 113 9.09 -39.74 6.65
C ARG A 113 9.77 -40.46 7.81
N LYS A 114 9.46 -40.10 9.07
CA LYS A 114 10.05 -40.74 10.25
C LYS A 114 9.45 -42.12 10.58
N LYS A 115 8.33 -42.51 9.97
CA LYS A 115 7.70 -43.80 10.23
C LYS A 115 8.23 -44.92 9.34
N ASP A 116 8.69 -44.58 8.13
CA ASP A 116 9.26 -45.57 7.21
C ASP A 116 10.69 -46.00 7.64
N ASP A 117 11.43 -45.15 8.37
CA ASP A 117 12.77 -45.49 8.89
C ASP A 117 12.74 -46.39 10.15
N GLU A 118 11.59 -46.59 10.82
CA GLU A 118 11.46 -47.44 12.03
C GLU A 118 10.93 -48.86 11.73
N GLU A 119 10.36 -49.11 10.54
CA GLU A 119 9.86 -50.44 10.15
C GLU A 119 10.91 -51.29 9.40
N GLU A 120 11.93 -50.70 8.78
CA GLU A 120 13.03 -51.45 8.15
C GLU A 120 14.06 -52.02 9.14
N GLU A 121 14.17 -51.49 10.38
CA GLU A 121 15.11 -52.01 11.38
C GLU A 121 14.54 -53.20 12.21
N ALA A 122 13.24 -53.47 12.13
CA ALA A 122 12.59 -54.53 12.93
C ALA A 122 12.50 -55.90 12.24
N GLU A 123 12.70 -55.97 10.91
CA GLU A 123 12.59 -57.23 10.16
C GLU A 123 13.91 -58.03 10.09
N ASP A 124 15.06 -57.40 10.33
CA ASP A 124 16.37 -58.05 10.26
C ASP A 124 16.79 -58.79 11.55
N GLU A 125 16.16 -58.52 12.71
CA GLU A 125 16.53 -59.17 14.00
C GLU A 125 15.81 -60.50 14.29
N ILE A 126 14.73 -60.86 13.59
CA ILE A 126 13.90 -62.04 13.95
C ILE A 126 14.32 -63.34 13.23
N SER A 127 15.19 -63.28 12.22
CA SER A 127 15.56 -64.45 11.39
C SER A 127 16.73 -65.31 11.93
N GLY A 128 17.35 -64.94 13.07
CA GLY A 128 18.67 -65.44 13.47
C GLY A 128 18.78 -66.58 14.50
N GLN A 129 17.69 -67.15 15.05
CA GLN A 129 17.80 -68.22 16.05
C GLN A 129 17.00 -69.47 15.68
N THR A 130 17.60 -70.33 14.85
CA THR A 130 17.16 -71.72 14.68
C THR A 130 17.87 -72.62 15.71
N TYR A 131 17.07 -73.43 16.41
CA TYR A 131 17.40 -74.34 17.51
C TYR A 131 18.52 -75.36 17.18
N TYR A 132 19.36 -75.65 18.19
CA TYR A 132 20.16 -76.89 18.29
C TYR A 132 19.31 -78.03 18.83
#